data_AF-A0A1H6TIX6-F1
#
_entry.id   AF-A0A1H6TIX6-F1
#
_cell.length_a   1.000
_cell.length_b   1.000
_cell.length_c   1.000
_cell.angle_alpha   90.00
_cell.angle_beta   90.00
_cell.angle_gamma   90.00
#
_symmetry.space_group_name_H-M   'P 1'
#
loop_
_entity.id
_entity.type
_entity.pdbx_description
1 polymer ?
#
loop_
_entity_poly.entity_id
_entity_poly.type
_entity_poly.pdbx_seq_one_letter_code
_entity_poly.pdbx_strand_id
1 'polypeptide(L)'
;MNLRNLTIARRAGLGFTLISLLVALLGWFALSQMSTIRQSEVAVESNWMPSMRLVNDIREAMLRIRTISLRMALDTDPKNVSTYKGQMDARAKVLADKLASLDTFVDTPQEKVLYDKFRATLADYQRALAQSFVLAESGDLKALNTLLLVDMKTVVDNSGTQLGDLGDFYSRQVELEGAAAQAQYDHSRDIVLVFVLIAALATIVLALWLTRSIIRPLEEAVGAAEYVAKGDLTHDIRVEGKDEVTRLLKALQAMQNNLRSTLSLIGSSASQLASAATELNSVTEDSHRGLHQQNAEIEQAATAVNEMTSAVEEVARNAVSTSQASSESNSAAKDGQARVIDTVNSIQTLSGNVQHTSELVQNLADRSQDIGKVLDVIRSIAEQTNLLALNAAIEAARAGESGRGFAVVADEVRALAHRTQQSTLEIDKMVSTMRSGSSDALQSMLVSRSRASETLELAQGAGESLYRITSSINEISERNLVIASAAEEQAQVAREVDRNIVNIRDLSLQSSSGANQISASSNELSRLAGELNQVVARFRV
;
A
#
# COMPACT_ATOMS: atom_id res chain seq x y z
N MET A 1 49.07 11.69 -16.72
CA MET A 1 48.50 10.36 -16.39
C MET A 1 47.57 10.55 -15.21
N ASN A 2 46.27 10.25 -15.33
CA ASN A 2 45.32 10.50 -14.24
C ASN A 2 45.67 9.59 -13.05
N LEU A 3 46.23 10.19 -12.00
CA LEU A 3 46.88 9.52 -10.87
C LEU A 3 45.91 8.60 -10.10
N ARG A 4 44.60 8.80 -10.28
CA ARG A 4 43.50 8.04 -9.67
C ARG A 4 43.20 6.70 -10.36
N ASN A 5 44.01 6.28 -11.34
CA ASN A 5 43.89 4.97 -11.97
C ASN A 5 44.56 3.84 -11.17
N LEU A 6 45.33 4.17 -10.13
CA LEU A 6 45.97 3.21 -9.24
C LEU A 6 45.29 3.24 -7.86
N THR A 7 45.29 2.10 -7.17
CA THR A 7 44.81 2.00 -5.79
C THR A 7 45.63 2.91 -4.86
N ILE A 8 45.05 3.32 -3.74
CA ILE A 8 45.76 4.11 -2.72
C ILE A 8 47.03 3.38 -2.27
N ALA A 9 46.93 2.06 -2.02
CA ALA A 9 48.04 1.23 -1.58
C ALA A 9 49.21 1.23 -2.59
N ARG A 10 48.94 1.12 -3.90
CA ARG A 10 49.99 1.14 -4.93
C ARG A 10 50.66 2.50 -5.03
N ARG A 11 49.92 3.60 -4.90
CA ARG A 11 50.47 4.97 -4.92
C ARG A 11 51.36 5.24 -3.71
N ALA A 12 50.86 4.94 -2.51
CA ALA A 12 51.61 5.08 -1.27
C ALA A 12 52.87 4.19 -1.30
N GLY A 13 52.71 2.93 -1.75
CA GLY A 13 53.82 1.98 -1.88
C GLY A 13 54.94 2.48 -2.81
N LEU A 14 54.61 3.07 -3.97
CA LEU A 14 55.63 3.65 -4.86
C LEU A 14 56.36 4.82 -4.21
N GLY A 15 55.64 5.69 -3.51
CA GLY A 15 56.22 6.85 -2.82
C GLY A 15 57.16 6.48 -1.68
N PHE A 16 56.73 5.58 -0.79
CA PHE A 16 57.54 5.13 0.33
C PHE A 16 58.75 4.30 -0.12
N THR A 17 58.61 3.46 -1.15
CA THR A 17 59.76 2.70 -1.70
C THR A 17 60.84 3.63 -2.24
N LEU A 18 60.47 4.71 -2.93
CA LEU A 18 61.42 5.70 -3.45
C LEU A 18 62.20 6.40 -2.33
N ILE A 19 61.51 6.86 -1.28
CA ILE A 19 62.13 7.53 -0.13
C ILE A 19 63.06 6.56 0.62
N SER A 20 62.60 5.34 0.89
CA SER A 20 63.41 4.31 1.56
C SER A 20 64.70 3.99 0.80
N LEU A 21 64.62 3.94 -0.54
CA LEU A 21 65.79 3.71 -1.40
C LEU A 21 66.77 4.89 -1.33
N LEU A 22 66.28 6.13 -1.34
CA LEU A 22 67.11 7.33 -1.16
C LEU A 22 67.82 7.36 0.20
N VAL A 23 67.11 7.03 1.28
CA VAL A 23 67.69 6.96 2.64
C VAL A 23 68.74 5.85 2.73
N ALA A 24 68.48 4.68 2.15
CA ALA A 24 69.44 3.58 2.12
C ALA A 24 70.73 3.95 1.35
N LEU A 25 70.60 4.62 0.20
CA LEU A 25 71.74 5.12 -0.57
C LEU A 25 72.55 6.17 0.19
N LEU A 26 71.89 7.11 0.87
CA LEU A 26 72.57 8.10 1.72
C LEU A 26 73.30 7.44 2.89
N GLY A 27 72.67 6.46 3.55
CA GLY A 27 73.29 5.72 4.65
C GLY A 27 74.53 4.96 4.20
N TRP A 28 74.45 4.28 3.06
CA TRP A 28 75.60 3.60 2.45
C TRP A 28 76.74 4.58 2.12
N PHE A 29 76.42 5.70 1.48
CA PHE A 29 77.40 6.71 1.09
C PHE A 29 78.13 7.31 2.32
N ALA A 30 77.38 7.70 3.36
CA ALA A 30 77.95 8.26 4.58
C ALA A 30 78.90 7.29 5.30
N LEU A 31 78.53 6.00 5.37
CA LEU A 31 79.38 4.96 5.98
C LEU A 31 80.68 4.74 5.19
N SER A 32 80.60 4.67 3.86
CA SER A 32 81.79 4.51 3.00
C SER A 32 82.79 5.64 3.20
N GLN A 33 82.27 6.86 3.33
CA GLN A 33 83.06 8.06 3.40
C GLN A 33 83.73 8.26 4.77
N MET A 34 83.05 7.84 5.84
CA MET A 34 83.60 7.81 7.20
C MET A 34 84.79 6.84 7.30
N SER A 35 84.78 5.74 6.55
CA SER A 35 85.90 4.80 6.47
C SER A 35 87.16 5.44 5.88
N THR A 36 87.04 6.34 4.91
CA THR A 36 88.20 7.01 4.29
C THR A 36 88.82 8.03 5.23
N ILE A 37 88.01 8.82 5.94
CA ILE A 37 88.50 9.77 6.96
C ILE A 37 89.25 9.03 8.08
N ARG A 38 88.73 7.86 8.50
CA ARG A 38 89.39 7.02 9.50
C ARG A 38 90.78 6.53 9.06
N GLN A 39 91.00 6.29 7.77
CA GLN A 39 92.31 5.86 7.27
C GLN A 39 93.38 6.95 7.38
N SER A 40 93.07 8.19 7.03
CA SER A 40 94.00 9.33 7.20
C SER A 40 94.28 9.63 8.68
N GLU A 41 93.27 9.50 9.55
CA GLU A 41 93.45 9.63 11.01
C GLU A 41 94.44 8.58 11.54
N VAL A 42 94.27 7.32 11.14
CA VAL A 42 95.17 6.22 11.55
C VAL A 42 96.60 6.48 11.07
N ALA A 43 96.80 6.98 9.85
CA ALA A 43 98.14 7.30 9.34
C ALA A 43 98.88 8.35 10.20
N VAL A 44 98.17 9.39 10.67
CA VAL A 44 98.73 10.39 11.58
C VAL A 44 99.02 9.80 12.96
N GLU A 45 98.10 9.01 13.50
CA GLU A 45 98.21 8.40 14.84
C GLU A 45 99.33 7.34 14.92
N SER A 46 99.41 6.46 13.93
CA SER A 46 100.26 5.28 13.99
C SER A 46 101.60 5.41 13.25
N ASN A 47 101.77 6.42 12.39
CA ASN A 47 103.02 6.61 11.63
C ASN A 47 103.66 7.97 11.93
N TRP A 48 103.07 9.06 11.44
CA TRP A 48 103.75 10.36 11.42
C TRP A 48 104.02 10.96 12.80
N MET A 49 103.07 10.88 13.73
CA MET A 49 103.22 11.45 15.08
C MET A 49 104.24 10.67 15.94
N PRO A 50 104.24 9.32 15.97
CA PRO A 50 105.33 8.54 16.57
C PRO A 50 106.71 8.86 15.99
N SER A 51 106.87 8.94 14.66
CA SER A 51 108.15 9.23 14.01
C SER A 51 108.69 10.62 14.39
N MET A 52 107.82 11.63 14.42
CA MET A 52 108.16 12.97 14.88
C MET A 52 108.62 12.98 16.35
N ARG A 53 107.96 12.22 17.23
CA ARG A 53 108.40 12.08 18.63
C ARG A 53 109.76 11.40 18.73
N LEU A 54 110.00 10.35 17.95
CA LEU A 54 111.29 9.63 17.93
C LEU A 54 112.46 10.50 17.46
N VAL A 55 112.27 11.34 16.44
CA VAL A 55 113.30 12.30 16.01
C VAL A 55 113.65 13.29 17.13
N ASN A 56 112.66 13.79 17.85
CA ASN A 56 112.88 14.67 19.00
C ASN A 56 113.61 13.96 20.14
N ASP A 57 113.23 12.71 20.44
CA ASP A 57 113.89 11.87 21.45
C ASP A 57 115.37 11.60 21.07
N ILE A 58 115.65 11.34 19.78
CA ILE A 58 117.01 11.14 19.25
C ILE A 58 117.83 12.43 19.40
N ARG A 59 117.24 13.57 19.04
CA ARG A 59 117.87 14.89 19.19
C ARG A 59 118.21 15.16 20.66
N GLU A 60 117.30 14.86 21.58
CA GLU A 60 117.54 14.99 23.03
C GLU A 60 118.67 14.07 23.50
N ALA A 61 118.66 12.80 23.08
CA ALA A 61 119.70 11.83 23.42
C ALA A 61 121.08 12.30 22.93
N MET A 62 121.17 12.81 21.69
CA MET A 62 122.41 13.37 21.14
C MET A 62 122.89 14.61 21.90
N LEU A 63 122.00 15.52 22.28
CA LEU A 63 122.36 16.71 23.10
C LEU A 63 122.88 16.31 24.48
N ARG A 64 122.27 15.30 25.12
CA ARG A 64 122.76 14.74 26.39
C ARG A 64 124.15 14.10 26.22
N ILE A 65 124.35 13.35 25.13
CA ILE A 65 125.67 12.78 24.77
C ILE A 65 126.71 13.89 24.62
N ARG A 66 126.37 14.93 23.86
CA ARG A 66 127.24 16.08 23.65
C ARG A 66 127.60 16.77 24.97
N THR A 67 126.62 16.97 25.85
CA THR A 67 126.82 17.61 27.17
C THR A 67 127.83 16.85 28.04
N ILE A 68 127.73 15.52 28.08
CA ILE A 68 128.65 14.69 28.86
C ILE A 68 130.03 14.67 28.21
N SER A 69 130.13 14.59 26.87
CA SER A 69 131.43 14.66 26.18
C SER A 69 132.18 15.97 26.47
N LEU A 70 131.47 17.10 26.51
CA LEU A 70 132.05 18.40 26.85
C LEU A 70 132.40 18.50 28.34
N ARG A 71 131.57 17.93 29.22
CA ARG A 71 131.87 17.88 30.67
C ARG A 71 133.13 17.07 30.95
N MET A 72 133.32 15.95 30.25
CA MET A 72 134.53 15.15 30.33
C MET A 72 135.78 15.95 29.90
N ALA A 73 135.67 16.81 28.89
CA ALA A 73 136.77 17.66 28.45
C ALA A 73 137.17 18.74 29.47
N LEU A 74 136.25 19.14 30.34
CA LEU A 74 136.44 20.16 31.36
C LEU A 74 136.92 19.59 32.71
N ASP A 75 136.75 18.28 32.92
CA ASP A 75 137.14 17.60 34.17
C ASP A 75 138.61 17.17 34.10
N THR A 76 139.45 17.76 34.95
CA THR A 76 140.90 17.51 34.95
C THR A 76 141.30 16.25 35.73
N ASP A 77 140.37 15.54 36.38
CA ASP A 77 140.67 14.31 37.13
C ASP A 77 140.52 13.07 36.23
N PRO A 78 141.62 12.36 35.89
CA PRO A 78 141.57 11.16 35.07
C PRO A 78 140.72 10.03 35.67
N LYS A 79 140.49 10.02 37.00
CA LYS A 79 139.66 9.00 37.67
C LYS A 79 138.18 9.11 37.28
N ASN A 80 137.71 10.28 36.85
CA ASN A 80 136.30 10.51 36.51
C ASN A 80 135.93 10.05 35.09
N VAL A 81 136.91 9.78 34.22
CA VAL A 81 136.68 9.35 32.83
C VAL A 81 135.82 8.07 32.76
N SER A 82 136.02 7.13 33.69
CA SER A 82 135.22 5.90 33.78
C SER A 82 133.74 6.18 34.09
N THR A 83 133.45 7.18 34.93
CA THR A 83 132.07 7.60 35.24
C THR A 83 131.40 8.22 34.01
N TYR A 84 132.10 9.09 33.27
CA TYR A 84 131.56 9.65 32.02
C TYR A 84 131.34 8.59 30.95
N LYS A 85 132.21 7.58 30.87
CA LYS A 85 132.05 6.43 29.98
C LYS A 85 130.78 5.66 30.31
N GLY A 86 130.54 5.31 31.58
CA GLY A 86 129.31 4.63 32.00
C GLY A 86 128.04 5.46 31.73
N GLN A 87 128.08 6.77 31.94
CA GLN A 87 126.97 7.67 31.58
C GLN A 87 126.76 7.73 30.05
N MET A 88 127.84 7.70 29.26
CA MET A 88 127.75 7.64 27.80
C MET A 88 127.22 6.33 27.29
N ASP A 89 127.65 5.19 27.81
CA ASP A 89 127.16 3.88 27.39
C ASP A 89 125.64 3.76 27.64
N ALA A 90 125.17 4.26 28.78
CA ALA A 90 123.74 4.31 29.07
C ALA A 90 122.96 5.18 28.07
N ARG A 91 123.50 6.35 27.69
CA ARG A 91 122.85 7.25 26.71
C ARG A 91 122.97 6.76 25.27
N ALA A 92 124.10 6.14 24.92
CA ALA A 92 124.31 5.50 23.63
C ALA A 92 123.34 4.34 23.43
N LYS A 93 123.05 3.57 24.47
CA LYS A 93 122.00 2.53 24.44
C LYS A 93 120.62 3.13 24.16
N VAL A 94 120.23 4.19 24.88
CA VAL A 94 118.96 4.89 24.64
C VAL A 94 118.88 5.42 23.21
N LEU A 95 119.96 6.03 22.70
CA LEU A 95 120.02 6.50 21.33
C LEU A 95 119.86 5.35 20.32
N ALA A 96 120.54 4.21 20.55
CA ALA A 96 120.42 3.02 19.71
C ALA A 96 118.99 2.45 19.70
N ASP A 97 118.35 2.35 20.87
CA ASP A 97 116.96 1.87 20.98
C ASP A 97 115.98 2.78 20.24
N LYS A 98 116.18 4.10 20.31
CA LYS A 98 115.35 5.09 19.60
C LYS A 98 115.59 5.08 18.09
N LEU A 99 116.83 4.87 17.65
CA LEU A 99 117.16 4.68 16.24
C LEU A 99 116.55 3.40 15.68
N ALA A 100 116.64 2.28 16.41
CA ALA A 100 116.00 1.02 16.02
C ALA A 100 114.48 1.14 15.94
N SER A 101 113.88 1.97 16.81
CA SER A 101 112.45 2.29 16.73
C SER A 101 112.15 3.12 15.48
N LEU A 102 112.95 4.16 15.20
CA LEU A 102 112.78 5.01 14.02
C LEU A 102 112.96 4.22 12.71
N ASP A 103 113.88 3.25 12.68
CA ASP A 103 114.10 2.34 11.53
C ASP A 103 112.81 1.63 11.09
N THR A 104 111.87 1.38 12.01
CA THR A 104 110.58 0.72 11.68
C THR A 104 109.55 1.64 11.03
N PHE A 105 109.74 2.95 11.11
CA PHE A 105 108.84 3.94 10.54
C PHE A 105 109.32 4.51 9.21
N VAL A 106 110.60 4.30 8.85
CA VAL A 106 111.16 4.82 7.61
C VAL A 106 110.60 4.07 6.40
N ASP A 107 109.55 4.63 5.80
CA ASP A 107 108.77 3.96 4.76
C ASP A 107 108.77 4.72 3.42
N THR A 108 108.97 6.04 3.41
CA THR A 108 108.96 6.82 2.16
C THR A 108 110.34 7.01 1.53
N PRO A 109 110.43 7.13 0.18
CA PRO A 109 111.70 7.40 -0.49
C PRO A 109 112.38 8.70 -0.04
N GLN A 110 111.60 9.75 0.29
CA GLN A 110 112.13 11.04 0.73
C GLN A 110 112.67 10.99 2.16
N GLU A 111 111.91 10.37 3.06
CA GLU A 111 112.33 10.13 4.45
C GLU A 111 113.61 9.29 4.51
N LYS A 112 113.70 8.23 3.70
CA LYS A 112 114.89 7.38 3.64
C LYS A 112 116.15 8.16 3.26
N VAL A 113 116.05 9.09 2.31
CA VAL A 113 117.19 9.95 1.92
C VAL A 113 117.66 10.84 3.07
N LEU A 114 116.72 11.46 3.79
CA LEU A 114 117.04 12.31 4.95
C LEU A 114 117.61 11.48 6.11
N TYR A 115 117.04 10.31 6.35
CA TYR A 115 117.45 9.40 7.41
C TYR A 115 118.83 8.79 7.14
N ASP A 116 119.11 8.32 5.92
CA ASP A 116 120.41 7.76 5.54
C ASP A 116 121.53 8.82 5.66
N LYS A 117 121.23 10.07 5.27
CA LYS A 117 122.15 11.21 5.43
C LYS A 117 122.46 11.49 6.91
N PHE A 118 121.45 11.42 7.78
CA PHE A 118 121.62 11.51 9.23
C PHE A 118 122.44 10.34 9.79
N ARG A 119 122.13 9.10 9.39
CA ARG A 119 122.85 7.90 9.83
C ARG A 119 124.34 7.92 9.48
N ALA A 120 124.69 8.41 8.29
CA ALA A 120 126.08 8.59 7.90
C ALA A 120 126.81 9.57 8.83
N THR A 121 126.22 10.74 9.08
CA THR A 121 126.78 11.77 9.99
C THR A 121 126.84 11.28 11.44
N LEU A 122 125.86 10.48 11.87
CA LEU A 122 125.86 9.86 13.19
C LEU A 122 127.01 8.85 13.35
N ALA A 123 127.34 8.09 12.31
CA ALA A 123 128.49 7.17 12.35
C ALA A 123 129.83 7.91 12.47
N ASP A 124 129.96 9.08 11.83
CA ASP A 124 131.10 9.99 12.05
C ASP A 124 131.13 10.51 13.48
N TYR A 125 129.97 10.93 14.01
CA TYR A 125 129.83 11.42 15.39
C TYR A 125 130.23 10.36 16.42
N GLN A 126 129.78 9.12 16.24
CA GLN A 126 130.13 7.99 17.12
C GLN A 126 131.62 7.65 17.08
N ARG A 127 132.24 7.68 15.89
CA ARG A 127 133.69 7.46 15.76
C ARG A 127 134.51 8.53 16.48
N ALA A 128 134.15 9.80 16.28
CA ALA A 128 134.82 10.90 16.96
C ALA A 128 134.59 10.85 18.49
N LEU A 129 133.39 10.47 18.93
CA LEU A 129 133.10 10.27 20.36
C LEU A 129 133.94 9.13 20.97
N ALA A 130 134.09 8.00 20.29
CA ALA A 130 134.94 6.90 20.74
C ALA A 130 136.42 7.34 20.86
N GLN A 131 136.91 8.10 19.88
CA GLN A 131 138.26 8.68 19.91
C GLN A 131 138.44 9.67 21.06
N SER A 132 137.40 10.43 21.42
CA SER A 132 137.46 11.34 22.58
C SER A 132 137.72 10.62 23.90
N PHE A 133 137.18 9.40 24.08
CA PHE A 133 137.49 8.59 25.26
C PHE A 133 138.92 8.08 25.28
N VAL A 134 139.46 7.69 24.11
CA VAL A 134 140.88 7.28 24.01
C VAL A 134 141.82 8.43 24.38
N LEU A 135 141.50 9.65 23.95
CA LEU A 135 142.27 10.86 24.29
C LEU A 135 142.11 11.28 25.76
N ALA A 136 140.92 11.09 26.33
CA ALA A 136 140.67 11.35 27.75
C ALA A 136 141.42 10.36 28.65
N GLU A 137 141.45 9.07 28.29
CA GLU A 137 142.18 8.02 29.02
C GLU A 137 143.71 8.20 28.90
N SER A 138 144.21 8.73 27.78
CA SER A 138 145.64 9.02 27.59
C SER A 138 146.12 10.31 28.27
N GLY A 139 145.20 11.15 28.76
CA GLY A 139 145.49 12.43 29.42
C GLY A 139 145.84 13.58 28.47
N ASP A 140 145.67 13.42 27.16
CA ASP A 140 145.93 14.49 26.17
C ASP A 140 144.73 15.44 26.05
N LEU A 141 144.59 16.31 27.06
CA LEU A 141 143.50 17.30 27.14
C LEU A 141 143.51 18.31 25.98
N LYS A 142 144.65 18.55 25.33
CA LYS A 142 144.75 19.50 24.21
C LYS A 142 144.19 18.89 22.93
N ALA A 143 144.56 17.64 22.63
CA ALA A 143 143.98 16.90 21.52
C ALA A 143 142.48 16.62 21.75
N LEU A 144 142.08 16.29 22.97
CA LEU A 144 140.68 16.08 23.35
C LEU A 144 139.82 17.34 23.10
N ASN A 145 140.29 18.50 23.56
CA ASN A 145 139.58 19.76 23.35
C ASN A 145 139.53 20.14 21.85
N THR A 146 140.58 19.86 21.08
CA THR A 146 140.57 20.10 19.63
C THR A 146 139.53 19.23 18.93
N LEU A 147 139.51 17.93 19.24
CA LEU A 147 138.53 16.99 18.68
C LEU A 147 137.09 17.40 19.03
N LEU A 148 136.82 17.69 20.31
CA LEU A 148 135.46 17.97 20.77
C LEU A 148 134.97 19.37 20.37
N LEU A 149 135.80 20.41 20.44
CA LEU A 149 135.37 21.80 20.22
C LEU A 149 135.56 22.27 18.77
N VAL A 150 136.52 21.71 18.03
CA VAL A 150 136.84 22.10 16.64
C VAL A 150 136.36 21.04 15.66
N ASP A 151 136.93 19.83 15.70
CA ASP A 151 136.70 18.83 14.65
C ASP A 151 135.26 18.30 14.65
N MET A 152 134.69 18.06 15.84
CA MET A 152 133.31 17.59 15.97
C MET A 152 132.26 18.68 15.76
N LYS A 153 132.63 19.96 15.70
CA LYS A 153 131.67 21.06 15.56
C LYS A 153 130.78 20.88 14.33
N THR A 154 131.40 20.66 13.17
CA THR A 154 130.70 20.49 11.89
C THR A 154 129.79 19.25 11.89
N VAL A 155 130.24 18.14 12.50
CA VAL A 155 129.45 16.90 12.59
C VAL A 155 128.22 17.09 13.49
N VAL A 156 128.37 17.82 14.59
CA VAL A 156 127.25 18.16 15.50
C VAL A 156 126.26 19.12 14.82
N ASP A 157 126.75 20.17 14.18
CA ASP A 157 125.90 21.14 13.49
C ASP A 157 125.13 20.47 12.33
N ASN A 158 125.79 19.60 11.57
CA ASN A 158 125.18 18.83 10.49
C ASN A 158 124.12 17.83 11.00
N SER A 159 124.43 17.06 12.04
CA SER A 159 123.47 16.10 12.61
C SER A 159 122.26 16.79 13.25
N GLY A 160 122.47 17.94 13.90
CA GLY A 160 121.38 18.79 14.41
C GLY A 160 120.48 19.33 13.29
N THR A 161 121.08 19.79 12.18
CA THR A 161 120.34 20.26 11.00
C THR A 161 119.56 19.13 10.33
N GLN A 162 120.18 17.96 10.13
CA GLN A 162 119.55 16.80 9.49
C GLN A 162 118.39 16.21 10.32
N LEU A 163 118.51 16.21 11.66
CA LEU A 163 117.37 15.88 12.53
C LEU A 163 116.26 16.93 12.46
N GLY A 164 116.63 18.20 12.27
CA GLY A 164 115.68 19.28 11.96
C GLY A 164 114.93 19.00 10.65
N ASP A 165 115.65 18.70 9.57
CA ASP A 165 115.06 18.37 8.25
C ASP A 165 114.09 17.17 8.34
N LEU A 166 114.45 16.13 9.10
CA LEU A 166 113.56 14.97 9.38
C LEU A 166 112.33 15.38 10.20
N GLY A 167 112.51 16.20 11.24
CA GLY A 167 111.41 16.72 12.05
C GLY A 167 110.43 17.56 11.25
N ASP A 168 110.95 18.44 10.39
CA ASP A 168 110.15 19.27 9.48
C ASP A 168 109.42 18.44 8.43
N PHE A 169 110.06 17.39 7.91
CA PHE A 169 109.41 16.42 7.02
C PHE A 169 108.20 15.75 7.69
N TYR A 170 108.36 15.20 8.90
CA TYR A 170 107.24 14.58 9.61
C TYR A 170 106.15 15.59 9.97
N SER A 171 106.53 16.80 10.42
CA SER A 171 105.57 17.87 10.69
C SER A 171 104.77 18.22 9.43
N ARG A 172 105.42 18.27 8.27
CA ARG A 172 104.75 18.54 6.99
C ARG A 172 103.80 17.43 6.57
N GLN A 173 104.17 16.16 6.79
CA GLN A 173 103.28 15.04 6.48
C GLN A 173 102.04 15.01 7.39
N VAL A 174 102.20 15.32 8.69
CA VAL A 174 101.05 15.47 9.61
C VAL A 174 100.10 16.57 9.13
N GLU A 175 100.63 17.73 8.71
CA GLU A 175 99.82 18.82 8.14
C GLU A 175 99.09 18.40 6.86
N LEU A 176 99.77 17.68 5.95
CA LEU A 176 99.20 17.25 4.67
C LEU A 176 98.07 16.23 4.87
N GLU A 177 98.28 15.19 5.69
CA GLU A 177 97.24 14.21 6.02
C GLU A 177 96.07 14.84 6.78
N GLY A 178 96.36 15.78 7.69
CA GLY A 178 95.32 16.53 8.40
C GLY A 178 94.48 17.41 7.45
N ALA A 179 95.12 18.10 6.51
CA ALA A 179 94.44 18.90 5.50
C ALA A 179 93.63 18.04 4.51
N ALA A 180 94.16 16.88 4.11
CA ALA A 180 93.45 15.92 3.26
C ALA A 180 92.21 15.36 3.96
N ALA A 181 92.32 14.96 5.22
CA ALA A 181 91.20 14.49 6.03
C ALA A 181 90.11 15.59 6.19
N GLN A 182 90.53 16.84 6.42
CA GLN A 182 89.62 17.98 6.54
C GLN A 182 88.89 18.28 5.23
N ALA A 183 89.61 18.35 4.10
CA ALA A 183 89.00 18.56 2.79
C ALA A 183 88.01 17.44 2.44
N GLN A 184 88.37 16.20 2.78
CA GLN A 184 87.52 15.05 2.58
C GLN A 184 86.25 15.13 3.45
N TYR A 185 86.37 15.55 4.72
CA TYR A 185 85.22 15.80 5.59
C TYR A 185 84.28 16.88 5.03
N ASP A 186 84.82 18.03 4.61
CA ASP A 186 84.00 19.12 4.07
C ASP A 186 83.25 18.71 2.80
N HIS A 187 83.92 18.02 1.87
CA HIS A 187 83.27 17.50 0.66
C HIS A 187 82.16 16.50 0.97
N SER A 188 82.39 15.63 1.96
CA SER A 188 81.42 14.64 2.42
C SER A 188 80.19 15.28 3.04
N ARG A 189 80.40 16.30 3.88
CA ARG A 189 79.34 17.06 4.53
C ARG A 189 78.42 17.71 3.49
N ASP A 190 78.99 18.33 2.46
CA ASP A 190 78.21 19.04 1.45
C ASP A 190 77.37 18.06 0.60
N ILE A 191 77.90 16.89 0.24
CA ILE A 191 77.12 15.85 -0.45
C ILE A 191 75.97 15.35 0.44
N VAL A 192 76.24 15.06 1.72
CA VAL A 192 75.18 14.63 2.66
C VAL A 192 74.09 15.70 2.77
N LEU A 193 74.44 16.98 2.87
CA LEU A 193 73.47 18.09 2.91
C LEU A 193 72.60 18.14 1.64
N VAL A 194 73.19 17.96 0.46
CA VAL A 194 72.43 17.91 -0.81
C VAL A 194 71.43 16.76 -0.81
N PHE A 195 71.84 15.55 -0.40
CA PHE A 195 70.93 14.40 -0.33
C PHE A 195 69.82 14.60 0.71
N VAL A 196 70.11 15.21 1.87
CA VAL A 196 69.10 15.55 2.88
C VAL A 196 68.07 16.54 2.30
N LEU A 197 68.52 17.57 1.58
CA LEU A 197 67.62 18.53 0.92
C LEU A 197 66.75 17.87 -0.14
N ILE A 198 67.32 16.99 -0.98
CA ILE A 198 66.56 16.24 -2.00
C ILE A 198 65.52 15.33 -1.33
N ALA A 199 65.90 14.60 -0.28
CA ALA A 199 64.98 13.73 0.46
C ALA A 199 63.84 14.53 1.12
N ALA A 200 64.15 15.69 1.71
CA ALA A 200 63.14 16.58 2.28
C ALA A 200 62.18 17.11 1.21
N LEU A 201 62.70 17.57 0.06
CA LEU A 201 61.89 18.05 -1.05
C LEU A 201 61.01 16.95 -1.64
N ALA A 202 61.56 15.75 -1.85
CA ALA A 202 60.81 14.59 -2.33
C ALA A 202 59.67 14.21 -1.37
N THR A 203 59.91 14.29 -0.05
CA THR A 203 58.89 14.04 0.97
C THR A 203 57.77 15.07 0.92
N ILE A 204 58.08 16.36 0.78
CA ILE A 204 57.07 17.43 0.65
C ILE A 204 56.24 17.24 -0.62
N VAL A 205 56.88 16.96 -1.76
CA VAL A 205 56.19 16.72 -3.04
C VAL A 205 55.27 15.50 -2.93
N LEU A 206 55.74 14.41 -2.31
CA LEU A 206 54.94 13.20 -2.10
C LEU A 206 53.74 13.47 -1.18
N ALA A 207 53.95 14.24 -0.11
CA ALA A 207 52.87 14.63 0.81
C ALA A 207 51.79 15.45 0.08
N LEU A 208 52.18 16.50 -0.64
CA LEU A 208 51.24 17.31 -1.44
C LEU A 208 50.52 16.47 -2.51
N TRP A 209 51.21 15.51 -3.12
CA TRP A 209 50.68 14.60 -4.12
C TRP A 209 49.63 13.64 -3.54
N LEU A 210 49.92 12.97 -2.42
CA LEU A 210 48.97 12.09 -1.74
C LEU A 210 47.78 12.88 -1.17
N THR A 211 48.02 14.04 -0.55
CA THR A 211 46.96 14.92 -0.03
C THR A 211 45.97 15.31 -1.13
N ARG A 212 46.43 15.83 -2.27
CA ARG A 212 45.52 16.20 -3.36
C ARG A 212 44.82 15.00 -3.99
N SER A 213 45.47 13.85 -4.03
CA SER A 213 44.94 12.66 -4.69
C SER A 213 43.99 11.82 -3.83
N ILE A 214 44.02 11.96 -2.50
CA ILE A 214 43.22 11.15 -1.55
C ILE A 214 42.28 12.03 -0.74
N ILE A 215 42.79 13.10 -0.11
CA ILE A 215 42.02 13.90 0.85
C ILE A 215 40.90 14.65 0.13
N ARG A 216 41.18 15.31 -1.01
CA ARG A 216 40.15 16.06 -1.75
C ARG A 216 38.97 15.18 -2.21
N PRO A 217 39.17 14.05 -2.92
CA PRO A 217 38.04 13.19 -3.29
C PRO A 217 37.32 12.55 -2.10
N LEU A 218 38.01 12.36 -0.98
CA LEU A 218 37.39 11.86 0.24
C LEU A 218 36.50 12.92 0.88
N GLU A 219 36.93 14.19 0.87
CA GLU A 219 36.15 15.34 1.31
C GLU A 219 34.89 15.53 0.43
N GLU A 220 35.00 15.34 -0.89
CA GLU A 220 33.84 15.29 -1.80
C GLU A 220 32.87 14.16 -1.44
N ALA A 221 33.38 12.97 -1.10
CA ALA A 221 32.55 11.84 -0.69
C ALA A 221 31.84 12.09 0.66
N VAL A 222 32.54 12.72 1.62
CA VAL A 222 31.94 13.15 2.90
C VAL A 222 30.86 14.20 2.65
N GLY A 223 31.15 15.22 1.84
CA GLY A 223 30.16 16.24 1.47
C GLY A 223 28.92 15.63 0.81
N ALA A 224 29.09 14.70 -0.14
CA ALA A 224 27.99 13.97 -0.75
C ALA A 224 27.14 13.20 0.28
N ALA A 225 27.78 12.52 1.22
CA ALA A 225 27.08 11.82 2.30
C ALA A 225 26.33 12.79 3.24
N GLU A 226 26.92 13.95 3.55
CA GLU A 226 26.26 14.99 4.36
C GLU A 226 25.04 15.60 3.67
N TYR A 227 25.10 15.85 2.35
CA TYR A 227 23.94 16.32 1.58
C TYR A 227 22.80 15.30 1.65
N VAL A 228 23.10 14.02 1.40
CA VAL A 228 22.11 12.93 1.51
C VAL A 228 21.53 12.84 2.94
N ALA A 229 22.38 12.94 3.97
CA ALA A 229 21.94 12.88 5.37
C ALA A 229 21.05 14.07 5.77
N LYS A 230 21.27 15.25 5.18
CA LYS A 230 20.41 16.44 5.34
C LYS A 230 19.13 16.36 4.50
N GLY A 231 18.98 15.32 3.68
CA GLY A 231 17.84 15.14 2.77
C GLY A 231 17.92 15.97 1.49
N ASP A 232 19.06 16.57 1.17
CA ASP A 232 19.28 17.26 -0.10
C ASP A 232 19.89 16.28 -1.11
N LEU A 233 19.04 15.74 -1.96
CA LEU A 233 19.43 14.83 -3.02
C LEU A 233 19.70 15.56 -4.34
N THR A 234 19.52 16.89 -4.44
CA THR A 234 19.61 17.63 -5.72
C THR A 234 21.03 17.69 -6.30
N HIS A 235 22.05 17.51 -5.47
CA HIS A 235 23.45 17.65 -5.84
C HIS A 235 23.95 16.45 -6.68
N ASP A 236 24.65 16.71 -7.78
CA ASP A 236 25.22 15.65 -8.62
C ASP A 236 26.56 15.14 -8.04
N ILE A 237 26.64 13.84 -7.77
CA ILE A 237 27.84 13.18 -7.27
C ILE A 237 28.72 12.83 -8.47
N ARG A 238 29.73 13.64 -8.74
CA ARG A 238 30.69 13.40 -9.82
C ARG A 238 31.64 12.26 -9.46
N VAL A 239 31.71 11.28 -10.34
CA VAL A 239 32.55 10.09 -10.16
C VAL A 239 33.69 10.13 -11.18
N GLU A 240 34.92 10.29 -10.70
CA GLU A 240 36.13 10.27 -11.54
C GLU A 240 37.18 9.32 -10.96
N GLY A 241 37.91 8.57 -11.81
CA GLY A 241 38.98 7.65 -11.37
C GLY A 241 38.62 6.17 -11.37
N LYS A 242 39.49 5.34 -10.77
CA LYS A 242 39.30 3.87 -10.64
C LYS A 242 39.79 3.32 -9.28
N ASP A 243 39.99 4.20 -8.30
CA ASP A 243 40.49 3.84 -6.98
C ASP A 243 39.36 3.57 -5.96
N GLU A 244 39.75 3.26 -4.72
CA GLU A 244 38.84 2.93 -3.63
C GLU A 244 37.86 4.07 -3.30
N VAL A 245 38.32 5.33 -3.35
CA VAL A 245 37.46 6.51 -3.12
C VAL A 245 36.47 6.68 -4.27
N THR A 246 36.89 6.39 -5.50
CA THR A 246 35.97 6.39 -6.65
C THR A 246 34.87 5.33 -6.49
N ARG A 247 35.22 4.15 -5.99
CA ARG A 247 34.23 3.10 -5.70
C ARG A 247 33.25 3.54 -4.62
N LEU A 248 33.71 4.26 -3.59
CA LEU A 248 32.85 4.87 -2.58
C LEU A 248 31.89 5.91 -3.20
N LEU A 249 32.39 6.83 -4.01
CA LEU A 249 31.56 7.83 -4.71
C LEU A 249 30.51 7.17 -5.63
N LYS A 250 30.85 6.09 -6.35
CA LYS A 250 29.89 5.32 -7.14
C LYS A 250 28.77 4.73 -6.28
N ALA A 251 29.12 4.17 -5.13
CA ALA A 251 28.13 3.60 -4.21
C ALA A 251 27.20 4.69 -3.64
N LEU A 252 27.75 5.86 -3.27
CA LEU A 252 26.97 7.02 -2.83
C LEU A 252 26.05 7.55 -3.92
N GLN A 253 26.52 7.66 -5.17
CA GLN A 253 25.70 8.06 -6.31
C GLN A 253 24.54 7.08 -6.56
N ALA A 254 24.80 5.77 -6.55
CA ALA A 254 23.77 4.76 -6.70
C ALA A 254 22.73 4.84 -5.55
N MET A 255 23.19 5.05 -4.32
CA MET A 255 22.31 5.25 -3.16
C MET A 255 21.43 6.49 -3.33
N GLN A 256 22.01 7.64 -3.72
CA GLN A 256 21.26 8.87 -3.96
C GLN A 256 20.18 8.67 -5.04
N ASN A 257 20.52 8.04 -6.16
CA ASN A 257 19.57 7.79 -7.25
C ASN A 257 18.44 6.85 -6.81
N ASN A 258 18.73 5.80 -6.05
CA ASN A 258 17.71 4.91 -5.50
C ASN A 258 16.79 5.64 -4.51
N LEU A 259 17.35 6.52 -3.65
CA LEU A 259 16.56 7.35 -2.74
C LEU A 259 15.65 8.31 -3.52
N ARG A 260 16.16 9.02 -4.52
CA ARG A 260 15.36 9.91 -5.39
C ARG A 260 14.19 9.17 -6.03
N SER A 261 14.45 8.02 -6.67
CA SER A 261 13.41 7.21 -7.31
C SER A 261 12.38 6.70 -6.31
N THR A 262 12.82 6.25 -5.13
CA THR A 262 11.93 5.75 -4.08
C THR A 262 11.04 6.88 -3.53
N LEU A 263 11.61 8.05 -3.24
CA LEU A 263 10.87 9.22 -2.77
C LEU A 263 9.87 9.73 -3.82
N SER A 264 10.27 9.75 -5.10
CA SER A 264 9.36 10.09 -6.20
C SER A 264 8.18 9.12 -6.29
N LEU A 265 8.43 7.81 -6.15
CA LEU A 265 7.38 6.79 -6.17
C LEU A 265 6.45 6.91 -4.96
N ILE A 266 6.99 7.18 -3.77
CA ILE A 266 6.17 7.40 -2.56
C ILE A 266 5.33 8.65 -2.73
N GLY A 267 5.90 9.76 -3.23
CA GLY A 267 5.15 11.00 -3.49
C GLY A 267 4.02 10.81 -4.50
N SER A 268 4.28 10.12 -5.62
CA SER A 268 3.21 9.81 -6.59
C SER A 268 2.14 8.89 -6.02
N SER A 269 2.53 7.88 -5.23
CA SER A 269 1.59 6.95 -4.59
C SER A 269 0.74 7.65 -3.52
N ALA A 270 1.33 8.55 -2.73
CA ALA A 270 0.62 9.36 -1.76
C ALA A 270 -0.39 10.30 -2.45
N SER A 271 0.00 10.94 -3.57
CA SER A 271 -0.93 11.74 -4.35
C SER A 271 -2.09 10.92 -4.92
N GLN A 272 -1.83 9.70 -5.42
CA GLN A 272 -2.89 8.80 -5.89
C GLN A 272 -3.82 8.37 -4.75
N LEU A 273 -3.26 8.07 -3.58
CA LEU A 273 -4.03 7.70 -2.39
C LEU A 273 -4.94 8.85 -1.93
N ALA A 274 -4.45 10.09 -1.94
CA ALA A 274 -5.26 11.27 -1.62
C ALA A 274 -6.42 11.47 -2.60
N SER A 275 -6.17 11.31 -3.90
CA SER A 275 -7.22 11.39 -4.93
C SER A 275 -8.26 10.29 -4.75
N ALA A 276 -7.84 9.04 -4.56
CA ALA A 276 -8.74 7.90 -4.34
C ALA A 276 -9.58 8.07 -3.06
N ALA A 277 -8.98 8.59 -1.99
CA ALA A 277 -9.70 8.91 -0.76
C ALA A 277 -10.77 10.00 -0.96
N THR A 278 -10.46 11.02 -1.78
CA THR A 278 -11.41 12.09 -2.11
C THR A 278 -12.57 11.56 -2.95
N GLU A 279 -12.28 10.70 -3.93
CA GLU A 279 -13.29 10.03 -4.76
C GLU A 279 -14.18 9.12 -3.92
N LEU A 280 -13.60 8.31 -3.02
CA LEU A 280 -14.37 7.48 -2.08
C LEU A 280 -15.28 8.32 -1.19
N ASN A 281 -14.81 9.47 -0.71
CA ASN A 281 -15.65 10.34 0.10
C ASN A 281 -16.85 10.90 -0.71
N SER A 282 -16.61 11.28 -1.97
CA SER A 282 -17.70 11.72 -2.88
C SER A 282 -18.73 10.61 -3.12
N VAL A 283 -18.28 9.40 -3.46
CA VAL A 283 -19.17 8.24 -3.69
C VAL A 283 -19.94 7.88 -2.42
N THR A 284 -19.30 8.00 -1.26
CA THR A 284 -19.92 7.73 0.03
C THR A 284 -21.00 8.76 0.36
N GLU A 285 -20.77 10.03 0.03
CA GLU A 285 -21.77 11.08 0.24
C GLU A 285 -22.98 10.91 -0.68
N ASP A 286 -22.76 10.57 -1.94
CA ASP A 286 -23.85 10.23 -2.86
C ASP A 286 -24.63 8.99 -2.38
N SER A 287 -23.93 7.97 -1.85
CA SER A 287 -24.56 6.81 -1.22
C SER A 287 -25.42 7.20 -0.01
N HIS A 288 -24.97 8.16 0.79
CA HIS A 288 -25.72 8.69 1.93
C HIS A 288 -27.02 9.35 1.49
N ARG A 289 -26.97 10.20 0.46
CA ARG A 289 -28.18 10.82 -0.13
C ARG A 289 -29.14 9.74 -0.68
N GLY A 290 -28.59 8.75 -1.37
CA GLY A 290 -29.36 7.61 -1.89
C GLY A 290 -30.06 6.81 -0.79
N LEU A 291 -29.37 6.53 0.32
CA LEU A 291 -29.93 5.82 1.47
C LEU A 291 -31.03 6.62 2.18
N HIS A 292 -30.88 7.95 2.27
CA HIS A 292 -31.94 8.82 2.79
C HIS A 292 -33.20 8.78 1.93
N GLN A 293 -33.05 8.87 0.60
CA GLN A 293 -34.18 8.74 -0.32
C GLN A 293 -34.82 7.34 -0.22
N GLN A 294 -33.99 6.29 -0.20
CA GLN A 294 -34.47 4.91 -0.06
C GLN A 294 -35.27 4.72 1.25
N ASN A 295 -34.85 5.32 2.36
CA ASN A 295 -35.60 5.24 3.62
C ASN A 295 -36.99 5.88 3.49
N ALA A 296 -37.09 7.04 2.83
CA ALA A 296 -38.37 7.70 2.60
C ALA A 296 -39.29 6.84 1.70
N GLU A 297 -38.75 6.21 0.65
CA GLU A 297 -39.52 5.30 -0.21
C GLU A 297 -39.98 4.04 0.54
N ILE A 298 -39.16 3.51 1.45
CA ILE A 298 -39.53 2.38 2.33
C ILE A 298 -40.66 2.76 3.28
N GLU A 299 -40.62 3.95 3.89
CA GLU A 299 -41.72 4.43 4.76
C GLU A 299 -43.04 4.60 4.00
N GLN A 300 -42.97 5.11 2.77
CA GLN A 300 -44.14 5.19 1.89
C GLN A 300 -44.66 3.81 1.50
N ALA A 301 -43.77 2.88 1.14
CA ALA A 301 -44.14 1.51 0.82
C ALA A 301 -44.81 0.80 2.02
N ALA A 302 -44.26 0.98 3.23
CA ALA A 302 -44.84 0.45 4.46
C ALA A 302 -46.27 0.96 4.68
N THR A 303 -46.47 2.27 4.48
CA THR A 303 -47.79 2.90 4.58
C THR A 303 -48.75 2.32 3.54
N ALA A 304 -48.33 2.20 2.29
CA ALA A 304 -49.15 1.64 1.20
C ALA A 304 -49.52 0.16 1.43
N VAL A 305 -48.61 -0.64 1.98
CA VAL A 305 -48.88 -2.05 2.31
C VAL A 305 -49.85 -2.18 3.48
N ASN A 306 -49.75 -1.30 4.47
CA ASN A 306 -50.71 -1.25 5.58
C ASN A 306 -52.12 -0.84 5.11
N GLU A 307 -52.22 0.15 4.23
CA GLU A 307 -53.49 0.53 3.57
C GLU A 307 -54.04 -0.61 2.71
N MET A 308 -53.18 -1.28 1.93
CA MET A 308 -53.55 -2.43 1.10
C MET A 308 -54.09 -3.58 1.95
N THR A 309 -53.43 -3.89 3.08
CA THR A 309 -53.88 -4.94 4.01
C THR A 309 -55.28 -4.62 4.53
N SER A 310 -55.51 -3.36 4.95
CA SER A 310 -56.82 -2.91 5.44
C SER A 310 -57.91 -3.01 4.36
N ALA A 311 -57.60 -2.59 3.13
CA ALA A 311 -58.54 -2.65 2.00
C ALA A 311 -58.87 -4.09 1.61
N VAL A 312 -57.89 -5.00 1.61
CA VAL A 312 -58.09 -6.42 1.30
C VAL A 312 -58.96 -7.10 2.36
N GLU A 313 -58.73 -6.82 3.65
CA GLU A 313 -59.61 -7.32 4.71
C GLU A 313 -61.04 -6.80 4.58
N GLU A 314 -61.22 -5.56 4.14
CA GLU A 314 -62.54 -5.00 3.86
C GLU A 314 -63.22 -5.71 2.68
N VAL A 315 -62.50 -6.02 1.60
CA VAL A 315 -63.00 -6.82 0.48
C VAL A 315 -63.43 -8.22 0.95
N ALA A 316 -62.64 -8.88 1.80
CA ALA A 316 -63.01 -10.18 2.36
C ALA A 316 -64.31 -10.11 3.18
N ARG A 317 -64.42 -9.12 4.08
CA ARG A 317 -65.64 -8.88 4.87
C ARG A 317 -66.85 -8.60 3.98
N ASN A 318 -66.70 -7.76 2.96
CA ASN A 318 -67.77 -7.44 2.02
C ASN A 318 -68.20 -8.66 1.20
N ALA A 319 -67.27 -9.50 0.77
CA ALA A 319 -67.59 -10.74 0.06
C ALA A 319 -68.42 -11.70 0.92
N VAL A 320 -68.03 -11.89 2.19
CA VAL A 320 -68.79 -12.71 3.16
C VAL A 320 -70.18 -12.11 3.41
N SER A 321 -70.27 -10.80 3.66
CA SER A 321 -71.56 -10.12 3.86
C SER A 321 -72.47 -10.23 2.63
N THR A 322 -71.89 -10.13 1.42
CA THR A 322 -72.65 -10.25 0.17
C THR A 322 -73.10 -11.69 -0.06
N SER A 323 -72.29 -12.70 0.29
CA SER A 323 -72.72 -14.11 0.26
C SER A 323 -73.90 -14.37 1.21
N GLN A 324 -73.88 -13.79 2.41
CA GLN A 324 -74.99 -13.89 3.36
C GLN A 324 -76.26 -13.23 2.81
N ALA A 325 -76.18 -12.01 2.28
CA ALA A 325 -77.31 -11.32 1.66
C ALA A 325 -77.86 -12.06 0.42
N SER A 326 -76.98 -12.69 -0.37
CA SER A 326 -77.38 -13.60 -1.46
C SER A 326 -78.12 -14.81 -0.92
N SER A 327 -77.66 -15.44 0.16
CA SER A 327 -78.36 -16.59 0.78
C SER A 327 -79.78 -16.22 1.25
N GLU A 328 -79.94 -15.05 1.87
CA GLU A 328 -81.25 -14.51 2.26
C GLU A 328 -82.15 -14.25 1.05
N SER A 329 -81.61 -13.62 0.00
CA SER A 329 -82.33 -13.37 -1.25
C SER A 329 -82.74 -14.67 -1.96
N ASN A 330 -81.90 -15.71 -1.90
CA ASN A 330 -82.18 -17.06 -2.42
C ASN A 330 -83.36 -17.69 -1.68
N SER A 331 -83.40 -17.54 -0.35
CA SER A 331 -84.51 -18.03 0.48
C SER A 331 -85.81 -17.31 0.15
N ALA A 332 -85.78 -15.98 0.01
CA ALA A 332 -86.96 -15.19 -0.37
C ALA A 332 -87.46 -15.55 -1.79
N ALA A 333 -86.56 -15.75 -2.75
CA ALA A 333 -86.92 -16.18 -4.10
C ALA A 333 -87.56 -17.58 -4.12
N LYS A 334 -87.05 -18.51 -3.31
CA LYS A 334 -87.65 -19.85 -3.14
C LYS A 334 -89.04 -19.79 -2.50
N ASP A 335 -89.25 -18.96 -1.47
CA ASP A 335 -90.58 -18.75 -0.89
C ASP A 335 -91.55 -18.15 -1.91
N GLY A 336 -91.09 -17.15 -2.66
CA GLY A 336 -91.85 -16.57 -3.77
C GLY A 336 -92.23 -17.61 -4.82
N GLN A 337 -91.30 -18.50 -5.19
CA GLN A 337 -91.55 -19.57 -6.15
C GLN A 337 -92.62 -20.55 -5.63
N ALA A 338 -92.56 -20.93 -4.36
CA ALA A 338 -93.57 -21.78 -3.73
C ALA A 338 -94.97 -21.14 -3.78
N ARG A 339 -95.09 -19.85 -3.45
CA ARG A 339 -96.36 -19.11 -3.54
C ARG A 339 -96.91 -19.02 -4.96
N VAL A 340 -96.04 -18.89 -5.97
CA VAL A 340 -96.45 -18.90 -7.38
C VAL A 340 -96.97 -20.29 -7.77
N ILE A 341 -96.34 -21.37 -7.32
CA ILE A 341 -96.83 -22.75 -7.54
C ILE A 341 -98.22 -22.93 -6.91
N ASP A 342 -98.44 -22.45 -5.69
CA ASP A 342 -99.75 -22.49 -5.05
C ASP A 342 -100.81 -21.68 -5.83
N THR A 343 -100.40 -20.55 -6.40
CA THR A 343 -101.25 -19.70 -7.26
C THR A 343 -101.63 -20.44 -8.55
N VAL A 344 -100.66 -21.09 -9.21
CA VAL A 344 -100.89 -21.93 -10.40
C VAL A 344 -101.92 -23.04 -10.10
N ASN A 345 -101.74 -23.76 -9.00
CA ASN A 345 -102.67 -24.82 -8.57
C ASN A 345 -104.09 -24.29 -8.29
N SER A 346 -104.18 -23.11 -7.66
CA SER A 346 -105.44 -22.44 -7.36
C SER A 346 -106.17 -21.99 -8.62
N ILE A 347 -105.44 -21.43 -9.60
CA ILE A 347 -106.00 -21.01 -10.89
C ILE A 347 -106.45 -22.22 -11.72
N GLN A 348 -105.71 -23.33 -11.71
CA GLN A 348 -106.14 -24.57 -12.37
C GLN A 348 -107.45 -25.09 -11.78
N THR A 349 -107.57 -25.08 -10.45
CA THR A 349 -108.81 -25.47 -9.74
C THR A 349 -109.96 -24.52 -10.09
N LEU A 350 -109.71 -23.21 -10.11
CA LEU A 350 -110.69 -22.20 -10.52
C LEU A 350 -111.16 -22.43 -11.97
N SER A 351 -110.24 -22.68 -12.89
CA SER A 351 -110.54 -22.98 -14.30
C SER A 351 -111.43 -24.22 -14.42
N GLY A 352 -111.14 -25.28 -13.65
CA GLY A 352 -111.99 -26.46 -13.55
C GLY A 352 -113.39 -26.17 -13.02
N ASN A 353 -113.51 -25.37 -11.95
CA ASN A 353 -114.80 -24.98 -11.38
C ASN A 353 -115.63 -24.11 -12.35
N VAL A 354 -114.99 -23.18 -13.07
CA VAL A 354 -115.65 -22.34 -14.09
C VAL A 354 -116.14 -23.22 -15.25
N GLN A 355 -115.34 -24.20 -15.69
CA GLN A 355 -115.74 -25.16 -16.72
C GLN A 355 -116.95 -25.98 -16.27
N HIS A 356 -116.91 -26.54 -15.06
CA HIS A 356 -118.04 -27.30 -14.51
C HIS A 356 -119.30 -26.45 -14.35
N THR A 357 -119.17 -25.20 -13.90
CA THR A 357 -120.31 -24.28 -13.77
C THR A 357 -120.89 -23.90 -15.13
N SER A 358 -120.05 -23.73 -16.15
CA SER A 358 -120.49 -23.50 -17.54
C SER A 358 -121.37 -24.65 -18.04
N GLU A 359 -120.99 -25.89 -17.74
CA GLU A 359 -121.78 -27.08 -18.11
C GLU A 359 -123.13 -27.12 -17.39
N LEU A 360 -123.18 -26.76 -16.10
CA LEU A 360 -124.44 -26.70 -15.34
C LEU A 360 -125.39 -25.61 -15.89
N VAL A 361 -124.86 -24.43 -16.22
CA VAL A 361 -125.63 -23.33 -16.81
C VAL A 361 -126.12 -23.68 -18.21
N GLN A 362 -125.29 -24.36 -19.02
CA GLN A 362 -125.72 -24.88 -20.32
C GLN A 362 -126.87 -25.87 -20.18
N ASN A 363 -126.76 -26.83 -19.25
CA ASN A 363 -127.86 -27.77 -18.95
C ASN A 363 -129.14 -27.05 -18.50
N LEU A 364 -129.03 -25.95 -17.74
CA LEU A 364 -130.18 -25.14 -17.35
C LEU A 364 -130.81 -24.41 -18.55
N ALA A 365 -130.00 -23.89 -19.47
CA ALA A 365 -130.47 -23.28 -20.71
C ALA A 365 -131.25 -24.29 -21.57
N ASP A 366 -130.71 -25.52 -21.71
CA ASP A 366 -131.34 -26.60 -22.47
C ASP A 366 -132.67 -27.04 -21.83
N ARG A 367 -132.69 -27.23 -20.49
CA ARG A 367 -133.92 -27.55 -19.75
C ARG A 367 -134.97 -26.44 -19.85
N SER A 368 -134.55 -25.18 -19.83
CA SER A 368 -135.45 -24.03 -20.00
C SER A 368 -136.09 -24.03 -21.39
N GLN A 369 -135.33 -24.40 -22.42
CA GLN A 369 -135.86 -24.57 -23.78
C GLN A 369 -136.90 -25.69 -23.86
N ASP A 370 -136.68 -26.80 -23.16
CA ASP A 370 -137.66 -27.89 -23.11
C ASP A 370 -138.94 -27.50 -22.36
N ILE A 371 -138.84 -26.72 -21.28
CA ILE A 371 -140.02 -26.15 -20.60
C ILE A 371 -140.79 -25.22 -21.57
N GLY A 372 -140.09 -24.41 -22.36
CA GLY A 372 -140.72 -23.57 -23.40
C GLY A 372 -141.57 -24.38 -24.37
N LYS A 373 -141.05 -25.51 -24.87
CA LYS A 373 -141.82 -26.43 -25.75
C LYS A 373 -143.08 -26.97 -25.06
N VAL A 374 -142.99 -27.32 -23.78
CA VAL A 374 -144.15 -27.81 -23.01
C VAL A 374 -145.19 -26.70 -22.84
N LEU A 375 -144.77 -25.46 -22.58
CA LEU A 375 -145.67 -24.31 -22.46
C LEU A 375 -146.40 -24.01 -23.76
N ASP A 376 -145.75 -24.15 -24.92
CA ASP A 376 -146.40 -24.01 -26.23
C ASP A 376 -147.52 -25.04 -26.42
N VAL A 377 -147.30 -26.29 -25.99
CA VAL A 377 -148.34 -27.34 -26.00
C VAL A 377 -149.49 -26.99 -25.06
N ILE A 378 -149.21 -26.53 -23.84
CA ILE A 378 -150.26 -26.15 -22.88
C ILE A 378 -151.06 -24.95 -23.39
N ARG A 379 -150.39 -23.95 -24.00
CA ARG A 379 -151.03 -22.79 -24.61
C ARG A 379 -151.97 -23.21 -25.74
N SER A 380 -151.52 -24.12 -26.61
CA SER A 380 -152.32 -24.72 -27.67
C SER A 380 -153.55 -25.47 -27.12
N ILE A 381 -153.38 -26.28 -26.07
CA ILE A 381 -154.49 -26.96 -25.40
C ILE A 381 -155.47 -25.97 -24.78
N ALA A 382 -154.99 -24.92 -24.11
CA ALA A 382 -155.83 -23.88 -23.51
C ALA A 382 -156.60 -23.09 -24.58
N GLU A 383 -156.00 -22.83 -25.75
CA GLU A 383 -156.66 -22.20 -26.89
C GLU A 383 -157.76 -23.10 -27.48
N GLN A 384 -157.45 -24.38 -27.67
CA GLN A 384 -158.44 -25.39 -28.09
C GLN A 384 -159.58 -25.51 -27.06
N THR A 385 -159.27 -25.47 -25.77
CA THR A 385 -160.26 -25.55 -24.69
C THR A 385 -161.14 -24.30 -24.65
N ASN A 386 -160.57 -23.11 -24.89
CA ASN A 386 -161.31 -21.86 -25.01
C ASN A 386 -162.28 -21.88 -26.20
N LEU A 387 -161.84 -22.42 -27.35
CA LEU A 387 -162.69 -22.61 -28.54
C LEU A 387 -163.81 -23.63 -28.31
N LEU A 388 -163.51 -24.77 -27.66
CA LEU A 388 -164.51 -25.78 -27.29
C LEU A 388 -165.55 -25.20 -26.32
N ALA A 389 -165.10 -24.44 -25.32
CA ALA A 389 -165.96 -23.77 -24.35
C ALA A 389 -166.84 -22.69 -24.99
N LEU A 390 -166.30 -21.91 -25.94
CA LEU A 390 -167.07 -20.95 -26.73
C LEU A 390 -168.18 -21.65 -27.53
N ASN A 391 -167.86 -22.77 -28.21
CA ASN A 391 -168.86 -23.55 -28.94
C ASN A 391 -169.95 -24.11 -28.00
N ALA A 392 -169.57 -24.57 -26.81
CA ALA A 392 -170.51 -25.05 -25.81
C ALA A 392 -171.41 -23.93 -25.25
N ALA A 393 -170.87 -22.73 -25.02
CA ALA A 393 -171.63 -21.56 -24.57
C ALA A 393 -172.63 -21.08 -25.64
N ILE A 394 -172.25 -21.13 -26.92
CA ILE A 394 -173.14 -20.83 -28.06
C ILE A 394 -174.32 -21.82 -28.09
N GLU A 395 -174.06 -23.12 -27.96
CA GLU A 395 -175.13 -24.13 -28.01
C GLU A 395 -176.02 -24.11 -26.75
N ALA A 396 -175.46 -23.75 -25.59
CA ALA A 396 -176.22 -23.54 -24.35
C ALA A 396 -177.16 -22.32 -24.44
N ALA A 397 -176.72 -21.23 -25.07
CA ALA A 397 -177.58 -20.06 -25.34
C ALA A 397 -178.72 -20.41 -26.33
N ARG A 398 -178.47 -21.34 -27.24
CA ARG A 398 -179.45 -21.84 -28.22
C ARG A 398 -180.57 -22.69 -27.60
N ALA A 399 -180.31 -23.34 -26.48
CA ALA A 399 -181.25 -24.21 -25.76
C ALA A 399 -182.21 -23.46 -24.80
N GLY A 400 -182.12 -22.13 -24.67
CA GLY A 400 -183.02 -21.32 -23.83
C GLY A 400 -182.94 -21.66 -22.33
N GLU A 401 -184.06 -21.58 -21.60
CA GLU A 401 -184.10 -21.77 -20.12
C GLU A 401 -183.56 -23.13 -19.65
N SER A 402 -183.64 -24.19 -20.48
CA SER A 402 -183.08 -25.52 -20.16
C SER A 402 -181.54 -25.57 -20.20
N GLY A 403 -180.90 -24.61 -20.87
CA GLY A 403 -179.44 -24.55 -21.08
C GLY A 403 -178.67 -23.74 -20.04
N ARG A 404 -179.34 -23.05 -19.10
CA ARG A 404 -178.70 -22.14 -18.13
C ARG A 404 -177.58 -22.78 -17.32
N GLY A 405 -177.77 -24.02 -16.85
CA GLY A 405 -176.74 -24.74 -16.09
C GLY A 405 -175.49 -25.05 -16.94
N PHE A 406 -175.68 -25.39 -18.22
CA PHE A 406 -174.60 -25.66 -19.16
C PHE A 406 -173.86 -24.39 -19.59
N ALA A 407 -174.58 -23.27 -19.78
CA ALA A 407 -173.98 -21.98 -20.10
C ALA A 407 -173.02 -21.51 -19.00
N VAL A 408 -173.40 -21.65 -17.73
CA VAL A 408 -172.54 -21.31 -16.59
C VAL A 408 -171.27 -22.16 -16.57
N VAL A 409 -171.37 -23.47 -16.82
CA VAL A 409 -170.19 -24.35 -16.88
C VAL A 409 -169.31 -24.00 -18.08
N ALA A 410 -169.88 -23.70 -19.25
CA ALA A 410 -169.12 -23.32 -20.43
C ALA A 410 -168.37 -21.99 -20.23
N ASP A 411 -169.01 -20.98 -19.62
CA ASP A 411 -168.36 -19.72 -19.27
C ASP A 411 -167.25 -19.90 -18.21
N GLU A 412 -167.44 -20.80 -17.24
CA GLU A 412 -166.41 -21.13 -16.24
C GLU A 412 -165.21 -21.85 -16.87
N VAL A 413 -165.45 -22.79 -17.80
CA VAL A 413 -164.36 -23.46 -18.56
C VAL A 413 -163.65 -22.47 -19.48
N ARG A 414 -164.37 -21.52 -20.07
CA ARG A 414 -163.78 -20.46 -20.90
C ARG A 414 -162.92 -19.51 -20.07
N ALA A 415 -163.40 -19.11 -18.89
CA ALA A 415 -162.64 -18.31 -17.94
C ALA A 415 -161.38 -19.05 -17.45
N LEU A 416 -161.48 -20.37 -17.21
CA LEU A 416 -160.34 -21.21 -16.83
C LEU A 416 -159.32 -21.35 -17.97
N ALA A 417 -159.77 -21.54 -19.21
CA ALA A 417 -158.92 -21.62 -20.39
C ALA A 417 -158.19 -20.29 -20.65
N HIS A 418 -158.88 -19.16 -20.52
CA HIS A 418 -158.29 -17.82 -20.60
C HIS A 418 -157.25 -17.60 -19.48
N ARG A 419 -157.57 -17.97 -18.23
CA ARG A 419 -156.60 -17.91 -17.12
C ARG A 419 -155.38 -18.80 -17.38
N THR A 420 -155.57 -19.97 -17.99
CA THR A 420 -154.47 -20.90 -18.36
C THR A 420 -153.58 -20.31 -19.46
N GLN A 421 -154.16 -19.67 -20.47
CA GLN A 421 -153.41 -18.93 -21.49
C GLN A 421 -152.61 -17.77 -20.88
N GLN A 422 -153.23 -16.98 -20.00
CA GLN A 422 -152.55 -15.86 -19.35
C GLN A 422 -151.38 -16.36 -18.47
N SER A 423 -151.60 -17.40 -17.65
CA SER A 423 -150.54 -17.98 -16.83
C SER A 423 -149.42 -18.60 -17.67
N THR A 424 -149.73 -19.28 -18.78
CA THR A 424 -148.68 -19.82 -19.66
C THR A 424 -147.88 -18.72 -20.36
N LEU A 425 -148.47 -17.56 -20.64
CA LEU A 425 -147.77 -16.40 -21.20
C LEU A 425 -146.85 -15.74 -20.15
N GLU A 426 -147.29 -15.68 -18.89
CA GLU A 426 -146.43 -15.24 -17.78
C GLU A 426 -145.27 -16.21 -17.53
N ILE A 427 -145.51 -17.52 -17.55
CA ILE A 427 -144.43 -18.53 -17.39
C ILE A 427 -143.49 -18.50 -18.59
N ASP A 428 -143.98 -18.36 -19.81
CA ASP A 428 -143.15 -18.24 -21.03
C ASP A 428 -142.23 -17.01 -20.94
N LYS A 429 -142.73 -15.87 -20.44
CA LYS A 429 -141.90 -14.69 -20.15
C LYS A 429 -140.83 -14.98 -19.10
N MET A 430 -141.16 -15.71 -18.02
CA MET A 430 -140.18 -16.11 -17.00
C MET A 430 -139.12 -17.08 -17.57
N VAL A 431 -139.51 -18.06 -18.37
CA VAL A 431 -138.61 -19.04 -19.01
C VAL A 431 -137.72 -18.36 -20.05
N SER A 432 -138.25 -17.42 -20.83
CA SER A 432 -137.48 -16.61 -21.78
C SER A 432 -136.44 -15.74 -21.05
N THR A 433 -136.82 -15.13 -19.93
CA THR A 433 -135.90 -14.36 -19.06
C THR A 433 -134.82 -15.26 -18.46
N MET A 434 -135.20 -16.47 -17.99
CA MET A 434 -134.27 -17.47 -17.46
C MET A 434 -133.28 -17.93 -18.53
N ARG A 435 -133.75 -18.19 -19.75
CA ARG A 435 -132.89 -18.57 -20.89
C ARG A 435 -131.92 -17.46 -21.25
N SER A 436 -132.37 -16.21 -21.31
CA SER A 436 -131.50 -15.05 -21.55
C SER A 436 -130.44 -14.94 -20.44
N GLY A 437 -130.85 -15.03 -19.17
CA GLY A 437 -129.93 -14.99 -18.02
C GLY A 437 -128.92 -16.13 -18.02
N SER A 438 -129.32 -17.35 -18.40
CA SER A 438 -128.40 -18.49 -18.56
C SER A 438 -127.40 -18.27 -19.71
N SER A 439 -127.82 -17.65 -20.82
CA SER A 439 -126.92 -17.31 -21.93
C SER A 439 -125.89 -16.25 -21.52
N ASP A 440 -126.32 -15.21 -20.80
CA ASP A 440 -125.42 -14.16 -20.29
C ASP A 440 -124.43 -14.71 -19.25
N ALA A 441 -124.90 -15.62 -18.39
CA ALA A 441 -124.06 -16.33 -17.43
C ALA A 441 -123.02 -17.22 -18.14
N LEU A 442 -123.41 -17.95 -19.19
CA LEU A 442 -122.50 -18.76 -20.01
C LEU A 442 -121.42 -17.89 -20.67
N GLN A 443 -121.80 -16.77 -21.27
CA GLN A 443 -120.86 -15.83 -21.88
C GLN A 443 -119.86 -15.28 -20.83
N SER A 444 -120.34 -14.95 -19.63
CA SER A 444 -119.50 -14.49 -18.53
C SER A 444 -118.53 -15.57 -18.04
N MET A 445 -118.96 -16.83 -18.03
CA MET A 445 -118.09 -17.97 -17.69
C MET A 445 -117.01 -18.21 -18.75
N LEU A 446 -117.33 -18.09 -20.05
CA LEU A 446 -116.33 -18.17 -21.12
C LEU A 446 -115.25 -17.10 -20.99
N VAL A 447 -115.64 -15.85 -20.71
CA VAL A 447 -114.69 -14.75 -20.46
C VAL A 447 -113.85 -15.05 -19.21
N SER A 448 -114.47 -15.54 -18.14
CA SER A 448 -113.76 -15.91 -16.90
C SER A 448 -112.75 -17.04 -17.13
N ARG A 449 -113.08 -18.03 -17.96
CA ARG A 449 -112.16 -19.11 -18.35
C ARG A 449 -110.97 -18.58 -19.14
N SER A 450 -111.21 -17.67 -20.09
CA SER A 450 -110.13 -17.03 -20.86
C SER A 450 -109.17 -16.26 -19.95
N ARG A 451 -109.71 -15.47 -19.02
CA ARG A 451 -108.90 -14.73 -18.03
C ARG A 451 -108.13 -15.64 -17.09
N ALA A 452 -108.73 -16.75 -16.64
CA ALA A 452 -108.04 -17.73 -15.82
C ALA A 452 -106.86 -18.36 -16.57
N SER A 453 -107.02 -18.65 -17.88
CA SER A 453 -105.93 -19.16 -18.73
C SER A 453 -104.79 -18.16 -18.90
N GLU A 454 -105.10 -16.88 -19.16
CA GLU A 454 -104.10 -15.82 -19.26
C GLU A 454 -103.36 -15.61 -17.93
N THR A 455 -104.08 -15.65 -16.81
CA THR A 455 -103.49 -15.52 -15.47
C THR A 455 -102.58 -16.72 -15.15
N LEU A 456 -102.93 -17.93 -15.63
CA LEU A 456 -102.10 -19.12 -15.48
C LEU A 456 -100.77 -18.97 -16.22
N GLU A 457 -100.79 -18.46 -17.45
CA GLU A 457 -99.58 -18.22 -18.25
C GLU A 457 -98.68 -17.16 -17.60
N LEU A 458 -99.25 -16.06 -17.10
CA LEU A 458 -98.52 -15.04 -16.34
C LEU A 458 -97.88 -15.61 -15.07
N ALA A 459 -98.61 -16.44 -14.31
CA ALA A 459 -98.09 -17.08 -13.11
C ALA A 459 -96.93 -18.05 -13.43
N GLN A 460 -97.03 -18.82 -14.52
CA GLN A 460 -95.94 -19.69 -14.98
C GLN A 460 -94.70 -18.88 -15.38
N GLY A 461 -94.86 -17.78 -16.12
CA GLY A 461 -93.76 -16.89 -16.48
C GLY A 461 -93.09 -16.23 -15.27
N ALA A 462 -93.88 -15.87 -14.24
CA ALA A 462 -93.33 -15.39 -12.97
C ALA A 462 -92.53 -16.49 -12.23
N GLY A 463 -92.99 -17.74 -12.26
CA GLY A 463 -92.30 -18.89 -11.68
C GLY A 463 -90.95 -19.18 -12.36
N GLU A 464 -90.89 -19.11 -13.68
CA GLU A 464 -89.64 -19.25 -14.45
C GLU A 464 -88.66 -18.11 -14.14
N SER A 465 -89.16 -16.87 -14.05
CA SER A 465 -88.35 -15.70 -13.70
C SER A 465 -87.73 -15.84 -12.31
N LEU A 466 -88.52 -16.30 -11.33
CA LEU A 466 -88.02 -16.60 -9.98
C LEU A 466 -86.95 -17.70 -10.02
N TYR A 467 -87.17 -18.79 -10.76
CA TYR A 467 -86.16 -19.85 -10.91
C TYR A 467 -84.82 -19.33 -11.45
N ARG A 468 -84.85 -18.46 -12.47
CA ARG A 468 -83.64 -17.81 -13.00
C ARG A 468 -82.95 -16.93 -11.96
N ILE A 469 -83.72 -16.15 -11.19
CA ILE A 469 -83.19 -15.33 -10.09
C ILE A 469 -82.49 -16.22 -9.05
N THR A 470 -83.13 -17.30 -8.61
CA THR A 470 -82.56 -18.26 -7.65
C THR A 470 -81.24 -18.84 -8.16
N SER A 471 -81.16 -19.20 -9.45
CA SER A 471 -79.93 -19.70 -10.08
C SER A 471 -78.81 -18.66 -10.06
N SER A 472 -79.09 -17.43 -10.52
CA SER A 472 -78.11 -16.34 -10.53
C SER A 472 -77.62 -15.96 -9.12
N ILE A 473 -78.50 -15.99 -8.12
CA ILE A 473 -78.13 -15.72 -6.73
C ILE A 473 -77.16 -16.78 -6.19
N ASN A 474 -77.38 -18.07 -6.50
CA ASN A 474 -76.45 -19.12 -6.10
C ASN A 474 -75.07 -18.91 -6.74
N GLU A 475 -75.01 -18.53 -8.02
CA GLU A 475 -73.75 -18.22 -8.70
C GLU A 475 -73.03 -17.01 -8.07
N ILE A 476 -73.77 -15.96 -7.67
CA ILE A 476 -73.20 -14.82 -6.93
C ILE A 476 -72.63 -15.28 -5.59
N SER A 477 -73.34 -16.14 -4.86
CA SER A 477 -72.87 -16.67 -3.58
C SER A 477 -71.58 -17.48 -3.74
N GLU A 478 -71.50 -18.33 -4.76
CA GLU A 478 -70.29 -19.11 -5.05
C GLU A 478 -69.10 -18.21 -5.40
N ARG A 479 -69.30 -17.21 -6.26
CA ARG A 479 -68.25 -16.24 -6.63
C ARG A 479 -67.77 -15.44 -5.42
N ASN A 480 -68.66 -15.06 -4.51
CA ASN A 480 -68.28 -14.35 -3.29
C ASN A 480 -67.39 -15.20 -2.37
N LEU A 481 -67.60 -16.51 -2.29
CA LEU A 481 -66.69 -17.40 -1.53
C LEU A 481 -65.30 -17.43 -2.16
N VAL A 482 -65.20 -17.44 -3.49
CA VAL A 482 -63.91 -17.36 -4.20
C VAL A 482 -63.24 -15.99 -3.96
N ILE A 483 -63.99 -14.89 -3.99
CA ILE A 483 -63.47 -13.54 -3.69
C ILE A 483 -62.94 -13.48 -2.25
N ALA A 484 -63.67 -14.03 -1.28
CA ALA A 484 -63.22 -14.07 0.12
C ALA A 484 -61.90 -14.85 0.27
N SER A 485 -61.80 -16.03 -0.35
CA SER A 485 -60.58 -16.84 -0.36
C SER A 485 -59.40 -16.11 -1.00
N ALA A 486 -59.62 -15.50 -2.17
CA ALA A 486 -58.58 -14.72 -2.87
C ALA A 486 -58.13 -13.49 -2.06
N ALA A 487 -59.04 -12.85 -1.34
CA ALA A 487 -58.71 -11.74 -0.44
C ALA A 487 -57.88 -12.23 0.77
N GLU A 488 -58.18 -13.39 1.35
CA GLU A 488 -57.33 -13.98 2.41
C GLU A 488 -55.91 -14.27 1.93
N GLU A 489 -55.76 -14.81 0.71
CA GLU A 489 -54.45 -15.04 0.09
C GLU A 489 -53.70 -13.72 -0.15
N GLN A 490 -54.38 -12.69 -0.68
CA GLN A 490 -53.80 -11.35 -0.83
C GLN A 490 -53.37 -10.73 0.49
N ALA A 491 -54.13 -10.92 1.57
CA ALA A 491 -53.77 -10.42 2.90
C ALA A 491 -52.52 -11.13 3.44
N GLN A 492 -52.34 -12.42 3.13
CA GLN A 492 -51.12 -13.14 3.47
C GLN A 492 -49.90 -12.59 2.70
N VAL A 493 -50.05 -12.35 1.40
CA VAL A 493 -48.98 -11.74 0.58
C VAL A 493 -48.63 -10.35 1.08
N ALA A 494 -49.63 -9.52 1.41
CA ALA A 494 -49.40 -8.18 1.96
C ALA A 494 -48.58 -8.21 3.27
N ARG A 495 -48.88 -9.13 4.18
CA ARG A 495 -48.09 -9.35 5.42
C ARG A 495 -46.65 -9.80 5.13
N GLU A 496 -46.45 -10.61 4.10
CA GLU A 496 -45.09 -11.01 3.68
C GLU A 496 -44.31 -9.84 3.10
N VAL A 497 -44.95 -9.01 2.28
CA VAL A 497 -44.36 -7.78 1.74
C VAL A 497 -44.01 -6.81 2.87
N ASP A 498 -44.87 -6.63 3.87
CA ASP A 498 -44.60 -5.80 5.05
C ASP A 498 -43.33 -6.28 5.79
N ARG A 499 -43.21 -7.59 6.02
CA ARG A 499 -42.01 -8.17 6.64
C ARG A 499 -40.75 -7.93 5.79
N ASN A 500 -40.85 -8.02 4.47
CA ASN A 500 -39.74 -7.73 3.57
C ASN A 500 -39.34 -6.25 3.61
N ILE A 501 -40.31 -5.32 3.70
CA ILE A 501 -40.06 -3.89 3.85
C ILE A 501 -39.28 -3.61 5.14
N VAL A 502 -39.64 -4.24 6.27
CA VAL A 502 -38.88 -4.13 7.52
C VAL A 502 -37.44 -4.62 7.35
N ASN A 503 -37.23 -5.77 6.71
CA ASN A 503 -35.88 -6.29 6.45
C ASN A 503 -35.05 -5.33 5.56
N ILE A 504 -35.67 -4.74 4.54
CA ILE A 504 -34.99 -3.76 3.67
C ILE A 504 -34.65 -2.49 4.46
N ARG A 505 -35.51 -2.05 5.38
CA ARG A 505 -35.24 -0.92 6.27
C ARG A 505 -34.00 -1.18 7.14
N ASP A 506 -33.94 -2.34 7.77
CA ASP A 506 -32.80 -2.73 8.62
C ASP A 506 -31.49 -2.81 7.81
N LEU A 507 -31.56 -3.37 6.59
CA LEU A 507 -30.42 -3.39 5.67
C LEU A 507 -29.98 -1.98 5.25
N SER A 508 -30.93 -1.07 5.02
CA SER A 508 -30.64 0.35 4.71
C SER A 508 -29.93 1.04 5.89
N LEU A 509 -30.37 0.80 7.12
CA LEU A 509 -29.69 1.31 8.33
C LEU A 509 -28.26 0.75 8.45
N GLN A 510 -28.06 -0.54 8.18
CA GLN A 510 -26.73 -1.14 8.16
C GLN A 510 -25.84 -0.53 7.07
N SER A 511 -26.36 -0.33 5.86
CA SER A 511 -25.64 0.35 4.77
C SER A 511 -25.27 1.79 5.12
N SER A 512 -26.14 2.51 5.83
CA SER A 512 -25.86 3.88 6.31
C SER A 512 -24.71 3.89 7.32
N SER A 513 -24.69 2.94 8.26
CA SER A 513 -23.57 2.77 9.18
C SER A 513 -22.27 2.43 8.43
N GLY A 514 -22.35 1.55 7.43
CA GLY A 514 -21.21 1.20 6.57
C GLY A 514 -20.65 2.40 5.81
N ALA A 515 -21.52 3.21 5.20
CA ALA A 515 -21.15 4.46 4.53
C ALA A 515 -20.44 5.42 5.49
N ASN A 516 -20.96 5.64 6.70
CA ASN A 516 -20.29 6.47 7.71
C ASN A 516 -18.86 5.98 8.03
N GLN A 517 -18.67 4.67 8.14
CA GLN A 517 -17.35 4.09 8.41
C GLN A 517 -16.39 4.23 7.22
N ILE A 518 -16.89 4.11 5.99
CA ILE A 518 -16.10 4.36 4.78
C ILE A 518 -15.69 5.84 4.69
N SER A 519 -16.59 6.78 4.98
CA SER A 519 -16.26 8.21 4.99
C SER A 519 -15.18 8.54 6.03
N ALA A 520 -15.32 8.02 7.26
CA ALA A 520 -14.30 8.19 8.29
C ALA A 520 -12.94 7.62 7.87
N SER A 521 -12.92 6.42 7.29
CA SER A 521 -11.70 5.77 6.81
C SER A 521 -11.07 6.52 5.63
N SER A 522 -11.89 7.08 4.73
CA SER A 522 -11.43 7.86 3.58
C SER A 522 -10.79 9.18 4.02
N ASN A 523 -11.40 9.87 4.99
CA ASN A 523 -10.79 11.06 5.60
C ASN A 523 -9.43 10.75 6.23
N GLU A 524 -9.33 9.62 6.92
CA GLU A 524 -8.07 9.18 7.53
C GLU A 524 -7.01 8.84 6.47
N LEU A 525 -7.37 8.14 5.39
CA LEU A 525 -6.48 7.88 4.26
C LEU A 525 -5.97 9.18 3.60
N SER A 526 -6.85 10.16 3.41
CA SER A 526 -6.48 11.48 2.88
C SER A 526 -5.49 12.19 3.79
N ARG A 527 -5.70 12.12 5.11
CA ARG A 527 -4.78 12.66 6.14
C ARG A 527 -3.42 11.97 6.08
N LEU A 528 -3.38 10.64 6.08
CA LEU A 528 -2.15 9.82 5.97
C LEU A 528 -1.39 10.10 4.66
N ALA A 529 -2.10 10.25 3.54
CA ALA A 529 -1.51 10.63 2.27
C ALA A 529 -0.88 12.03 2.32
N GLY A 530 -1.54 12.98 2.99
CA GLY A 530 -1.01 14.31 3.26
C GLY A 530 0.26 14.28 4.11
N GLU A 531 0.27 13.49 5.19
CA GLU A 531 1.44 13.29 6.05
C GLU A 531 2.61 12.65 5.29
N LEU A 532 2.35 11.63 4.47
CA LEU A 532 3.37 11.01 3.62
C LEU A 532 3.98 12.01 2.64
N ASN A 533 3.15 12.82 1.98
CA ASN A 533 3.63 13.89 1.12
C ASN A 533 4.49 14.90 1.88
N GLN A 534 4.11 15.25 3.11
CA GLN A 534 4.89 16.17 3.94
C GLN A 534 6.24 15.57 4.36
N VAL A 535 6.30 14.27 4.65
CA VAL A 535 7.56 13.56 4.96
C VAL A 535 8.46 13.51 3.73
N VAL A 536 7.91 13.18 2.56
CA VAL A 536 8.65 13.16 1.29
C VAL A 536 9.16 14.57 0.94
N ALA A 537 8.34 15.61 1.14
CA ALA A 537 8.70 16.99 0.86
C ALA A 537 9.83 17.55 1.75
N ARG A 538 10.17 16.89 2.87
CA ARG A 538 11.39 17.23 3.65
C ARG A 538 12.66 16.94 2.86
N PHE A 539 12.60 15.99 1.92
CA PHE A 539 13.70 15.69 1.03
C PHE A 539 13.62 16.55 -0.22
N ARG A 540 14.73 17.21 -0.57
CA ARG A 540 14.85 17.92 -1.85
C ARG A 540 15.37 16.93 -2.89
N VAL A 541 14.54 16.54 -3.84
CA VAL A 541 14.84 15.55 -4.88
C VAL A 541 15.38 16.19 -6.14
#